data_AF-A0A966NX01-F1
#
_entry.id   AF-A0A966NX01-F1
#
_cell.length_a   1.000
_cell.length_b   1.000
_cell.length_c   1.000
_cell.angle_alpha   90.00
_cell.angle_beta   90.00
_cell.angle_gamma   90.00
#
_symmetry.space_group_name_H-M   'P 1'
#
loop_
_entity.id
_entity.type
_entity.pdbx_description
1 polymer ?
#
loop_
_entity_poly.entity_id
_entity_poly.type
_entity_poly.pdbx_seq_one_letter_code
_entity_poly.pdbx_strand_id
1 'polypeptide(L)'
;GAKGLDVEGTTAIVRRESDAGQDIYKLPMPAAVGVKEGINLPRYPTMKGRLASKKVEVQRKESSANTGGLKMVTLQRPPERVSNTQILGTGPEAAAAVVDLLEELGVFK
;
A
#
# COMPACT_ATOMS: atom_id res chain seq x y z
N GLY A 1 -5.11 3.41 6.75
CA GLY A 1 -3.82 4.02 7.14
C GLY A 1 -3.78 5.47 6.72
N ALA A 2 -2.95 6.25 7.40
CA ALA A 2 -2.78 7.68 7.18
C ALA A 2 -2.07 7.99 5.85
N LYS A 3 -2.44 9.09 5.23
CA LYS A 3 -1.85 9.68 4.01
C LYS A 3 -1.26 11.08 4.26
N GLY A 4 -1.45 11.64 5.44
CA GLY A 4 -0.75 12.82 5.93
C GLY A 4 -0.65 12.78 7.46
N LEU A 5 0.44 13.34 7.99
CA LEU A 5 0.73 13.37 9.42
C LEU A 5 1.48 14.66 9.76
N ASP A 6 0.93 15.44 10.69
CA ASP A 6 1.56 16.63 11.26
C ASP A 6 1.52 16.57 12.78
N VAL A 7 2.40 17.31 13.44
CA VAL A 7 2.45 17.37 14.91
C VAL A 7 2.36 18.84 15.35
N GLU A 8 1.36 19.15 16.18
CA GLU A 8 1.14 20.46 16.78
C GLU A 8 1.21 20.33 18.31
N GLY A 9 2.35 20.74 18.88
CA GLY A 9 2.59 20.61 20.32
C GLY A 9 2.50 19.16 20.79
N THR A 10 1.46 18.84 21.55
CA THR A 10 1.18 17.49 22.10
C THR A 10 0.14 16.71 21.31
N THR A 11 -0.32 17.24 20.17
CA THR A 11 -1.38 16.64 19.35
C THR A 11 -0.85 16.24 17.97
N ALA A 12 -1.13 15.00 17.57
CA ALA A 12 -0.89 14.52 16.20
C ALA A 12 -2.14 14.78 15.33
N ILE A 13 -1.95 15.39 14.17
CA ILE A 13 -2.98 15.60 13.16
C ILE A 13 -2.79 14.54 12.08
N VAL A 14 -3.75 13.62 11.97
CA VAL A 14 -3.71 12.48 11.04
C VAL A 14 -4.75 12.65 9.96
N ARG A 15 -4.30 12.65 8.71
CA ARG A 15 -5.16 12.71 7.52
C ARG A 15 -5.30 11.31 6.92
N ARG A 16 -6.53 10.82 6.76
CA ARG A 16 -6.84 9.50 6.18
C ARG A 16 -7.80 9.67 4.99
N GLU A 17 -7.50 9.00 3.89
CA GLU A 17 -8.44 8.86 2.77
C GLU A 17 -9.42 7.72 3.02
N SER A 18 -10.70 8.00 2.74
CA SER A 18 -11.84 7.08 2.75
C SER A 18 -12.66 7.26 1.47
N ASP A 19 -13.59 6.34 1.20
CA ASP A 19 -14.43 6.42 -0.02
C ASP A 19 -15.35 7.67 -0.01
N ALA A 20 -15.59 8.25 1.17
CA ALA A 20 -16.37 9.46 1.36
C ALA A 20 -15.53 10.75 1.29
N GLY A 21 -14.20 10.65 1.12
CA GLY A 21 -13.29 11.80 1.07
C GLY A 21 -12.12 11.68 2.06
N GLN A 22 -11.91 12.72 2.86
CA GLN A 22 -10.76 12.83 3.76
C GLN A 22 -11.19 13.01 5.21
N ASP A 23 -10.78 12.10 6.08
CA ASP A 23 -10.95 12.19 7.51
C ASP A 23 -9.72 12.87 8.14
N ILE A 24 -9.96 13.82 9.05
CA ILE A 24 -8.91 14.50 9.82
C ILE A 24 -9.11 14.17 11.29
N TYR A 25 -8.15 13.45 11.88
CA TYR A 25 -8.14 13.11 13.29
C TYR A 25 -7.14 13.98 14.05
N LYS A 26 -7.52 14.42 15.25
CA LYS A 26 -6.63 15.05 16.23
C LYS A 26 -6.46 14.10 17.41
N LEU A 27 -5.23 13.62 17.62
CA LEU A 27 -4.92 12.61 18.62
C LEU A 27 -3.94 13.17 19.66
N PRO A 28 -4.27 13.17 20.96
CA PRO A 28 -3.28 13.50 21.99
C PRO A 28 -2.19 12.41 22.02
N MET A 29 -0.93 12.83 22.18
CA MET A 29 0.21 11.90 22.26
C MET A 29 0.40 11.37 23.70
N PRO A 30 0.82 10.10 23.89
CA PRO A 30 1.33 9.17 22.87
C PRO A 30 0.22 8.44 22.09
N ALA A 31 0.42 8.29 20.77
CA ALA A 31 -0.50 7.59 19.87
C ALA A 31 0.27 6.73 18.86
N ALA A 32 -0.36 5.66 18.36
CA ALA A 32 0.18 4.81 17.30
C ALA A 32 -0.61 5.04 15.99
N VAL A 33 0.11 5.27 14.89
CA VAL A 33 -0.49 5.57 13.58
C VAL A 33 0.05 4.62 12.52
N GLY A 34 -0.84 3.84 11.91
CA GLY A 34 -0.50 3.04 10.72
C GLY A 34 -0.53 3.92 9.47
N VAL A 35 0.61 4.03 8.78
CA VAL A 35 0.75 4.82 7.54
C VAL A 35 0.47 3.97 6.29
N LYS A 36 -0.16 4.57 5.29
CA LYS A 36 -0.27 3.98 3.94
C LYS A 36 0.98 4.32 3.13
N GLU A 37 1.20 3.55 2.06
CA GLU A 37 2.20 3.90 1.04
C GLU A 37 1.96 5.31 0.48
N GLY A 38 3.02 5.96 0.01
CA GLY A 38 2.94 7.28 -0.61
C GLY A 38 2.60 8.42 0.34
N ILE A 39 2.59 8.21 1.66
CA ILE A 39 2.55 9.33 2.63
C ILE A 39 3.76 10.26 2.47
N ASN A 40 4.89 9.70 2.05
CA ASN A 40 6.08 10.40 1.60
C ASN A 40 6.82 9.56 0.54
N LEU A 41 7.67 10.21 -0.24
CA LEU A 41 8.61 9.51 -1.13
C LEU A 41 9.89 9.19 -0.34
N PRO A 42 10.30 7.91 -0.22
CA PRO A 42 11.54 7.57 0.46
C PRO A 42 12.73 8.28 -0.18
N ARG A 43 13.45 9.06 0.64
CA ARG A 43 14.64 9.77 0.16
C ARG A 43 15.79 8.79 -0.10
N TYR A 44 16.58 9.07 -1.13
CA TYR A 44 17.84 8.35 -1.32
C TYR A 44 18.81 8.63 -0.17
N PRO A 45 19.48 7.59 0.36
CA PRO A 45 20.49 7.79 1.39
C PRO A 45 21.76 8.41 0.80
N THR A 46 22.44 9.25 1.59
CA THR A 46 23.76 9.76 1.22
C THR A 46 24.84 8.71 1.50
N MET A 47 25.98 8.78 0.80
CA MET A 47 27.11 7.88 1.03
C MET A 47 27.62 7.92 2.47
N LYS A 48 27.75 9.12 3.04
CA LYS A 48 28.11 9.33 4.46
C LYS A 48 27.08 8.72 5.39
N GLY A 49 25.78 8.90 5.09
CA GLY A 49 24.69 8.30 5.86
C GLY A 49 24.76 6.77 5.87
N ARG A 50 24.98 6.15 4.70
CA ARG A 50 25.10 4.69 4.59
C ARG A 50 26.27 4.13 5.41
N LEU A 51 27.43 4.79 5.35
CA LEU A 51 28.62 4.37 6.12
C LEU A 51 28.43 4.56 7.62
N ALA A 52 27.78 5.64 8.05
CA ALA A 52 27.46 5.88 9.45
C ALA A 52 26.46 4.85 9.99
N SER A 53 25.37 4.58 9.25
CA SER A 53 24.34 3.60 9.65
C SER A 53 24.90 2.19 9.80
N LYS A 54 25.89 1.79 8.99
CA LYS A 54 26.53 0.47 9.11
C LYS A 54 27.26 0.28 10.45
N LYS A 55 27.71 1.36 11.09
CA LYS A 55 28.43 1.31 12.38
C LYS A 55 27.50 1.36 13.60
N VAL A 56 26.22 1.67 13.40
CA VAL A 56 25.25 1.75 14.49
C VAL A 56 24.95 0.33 14.97
N GLU A 57 25.08 0.11 16.27
CA GLU A 57 24.74 -1.17 16.89
C GLU A 57 23.22 -1.42 16.80
N VAL A 58 22.85 -2.58 16.26
CA VAL A 58 21.44 -3.00 16.18
C VAL A 58 21.12 -3.80 17.43
N GLN A 59 20.45 -3.17 18.40
CA GLN A 59 19.99 -3.85 19.60
C GLN A 59 19.00 -4.96 19.24
N ARG A 60 19.29 -6.18 19.66
CA ARG A 60 18.40 -7.32 19.51
C ARG A 60 17.80 -7.65 20.86
N LYS A 61 16.46 -7.66 20.93
CA LYS A 61 15.72 -8.12 22.09
C LYS A 61 14.88 -9.32 21.69
N GLU A 62 14.98 -10.39 22.45
CA GLU A 62 14.05 -11.51 22.32
C GLU A 62 12.70 -11.09 22.92
N SER A 63 11.61 -11.49 22.27
CA SER A 63 10.26 -11.23 22.73
C SER A 63 9.54 -12.57 22.86
N SER A 64 9.10 -12.89 24.08
CA SER A 64 8.21 -14.00 24.37
C SER A 64 6.79 -13.46 24.54
N ALA A 65 6.07 -13.32 23.43
CA ALA A 65 4.64 -13.04 23.47
C ALA A 65 3.87 -14.37 23.43
N ASN A 66 2.78 -14.47 24.20
CA ASN A 66 1.85 -15.59 24.07
C ASN A 66 1.31 -15.63 22.65
N THR A 67 1.31 -16.81 22.03
CA THR A 67 0.69 -17.00 20.72
C THR A 67 -0.81 -16.71 20.83
N GLY A 68 -1.33 -15.86 19.95
CA GLY A 68 -2.77 -15.59 19.88
C GLY A 68 -3.59 -16.82 19.52
N GLY A 69 -4.92 -16.72 19.60
CA GLY A 69 -5.82 -17.86 19.34
C GLY A 69 -5.94 -18.26 17.86
N LEU A 70 -5.47 -17.43 16.92
CA LEU A 70 -5.54 -17.71 15.49
C LEU A 70 -4.40 -18.65 15.08
N LYS A 71 -4.74 -19.69 14.32
CA LYS A 71 -3.77 -20.62 13.72
C LYS A 71 -3.93 -20.61 12.21
N MET A 72 -2.81 -20.63 11.50
CA MET A 72 -2.83 -20.83 10.04
C MET A 72 -3.35 -22.24 9.74
N VAL A 73 -4.46 -22.34 9.00
CA VAL A 73 -5.05 -23.64 8.62
C VAL A 73 -4.43 -24.15 7.33
N THR A 74 -4.40 -23.33 6.28
CA THR A 74 -3.85 -23.68 4.97
C THR A 74 -3.48 -22.41 4.22
N LEU A 75 -2.35 -22.42 3.51
CA LEU A 75 -2.00 -21.40 2.52
C LEU A 75 -2.37 -21.91 1.13
N GLN A 76 -3.38 -21.32 0.51
CA GLN A 76 -3.77 -21.64 -0.87
C GLN A 76 -3.13 -20.63 -1.83
N ARG A 77 -2.33 -21.12 -2.78
CA ARG A 77 -1.82 -20.30 -3.87
C ARG A 77 -2.87 -20.30 -5.01
N PRO A 78 -3.35 -19.14 -5.46
CA PRO A 78 -4.22 -19.07 -6.64
C PRO A 78 -3.54 -19.72 -7.85
N PRO A 79 -4.27 -20.45 -8.71
CA PRO A 79 -3.70 -20.95 -9.95
C PRO A 79 -3.21 -19.79 -10.82
N GLU A 80 -2.14 -20.03 -11.55
CA GLU A 80 -1.61 -19.06 -12.52
C GLU A 80 -2.66 -18.83 -13.62
N ARG A 81 -3.06 -17.57 -13.82
CA ARG A 81 -3.99 -17.21 -14.88
C ARG A 81 -3.20 -17.15 -16.19
N VAL A 82 -3.46 -18.07 -17.11
CA VAL A 82 -2.94 -17.97 -18.48
C VAL A 82 -3.64 -16.80 -19.15
N SER A 83 -2.90 -15.76 -19.51
CA SER A 83 -3.42 -14.66 -20.32
C SER A 83 -3.54 -15.12 -21.77
N ASN A 84 -4.74 -15.14 -22.32
CA ASN A 84 -4.93 -15.27 -23.76
C ASN A 84 -4.81 -13.88 -24.39
N THR A 85 -3.81 -13.68 -25.26
CA THR A 85 -3.65 -12.42 -25.99
C THR A 85 -4.30 -12.55 -27.35
N GLN A 86 -5.40 -11.83 -27.57
CA GLN A 86 -6.03 -11.69 -28.88
C GLN A 86 -5.65 -10.34 -29.49
N ILE A 87 -5.16 -10.36 -30.74
CA ILE A 87 -4.91 -9.15 -31.51
C ILE A 87 -6.24 -8.72 -32.14
N LEU A 88 -6.74 -7.55 -31.76
CA LEU A 88 -8.03 -7.00 -32.22
C LEU A 88 -7.90 -6.11 -33.48
N GLY A 89 -6.66 -5.81 -33.91
CA GLY A 89 -6.34 -5.01 -35.10
C GLY A 89 -5.08 -4.15 -34.89
N THR A 90 -4.68 -3.37 -35.90
CA THR A 90 -3.45 -2.55 -35.88
C THR A 90 -3.73 -1.15 -36.42
N GLY A 91 -4.53 -0.39 -35.67
CA GLY A 91 -4.91 0.96 -36.07
C GLY A 91 -6.30 1.36 -35.59
N PRO A 92 -6.83 2.49 -36.09
CA PRO A 92 -8.15 3.00 -35.72
C PRO A 92 -9.30 2.04 -36.01
N GLU A 93 -9.14 1.12 -36.97
CA GLU A 93 -10.13 0.11 -37.35
C GLU A 93 -10.41 -0.91 -36.24
N ALA A 94 -9.48 -1.09 -35.29
CA ALA A 94 -9.65 -1.99 -34.15
C ALA A 94 -10.63 -1.44 -33.10
N ALA A 95 -11.02 -0.15 -33.18
CA ALA A 95 -11.81 0.51 -32.15
C ALA A 95 -13.17 -0.17 -31.91
N ALA A 96 -13.86 -0.61 -32.96
CA ALA A 96 -15.14 -1.30 -32.82
C ALA A 96 -14.98 -2.64 -32.06
N ALA A 97 -13.97 -3.44 -32.44
CA ALA A 97 -13.68 -4.71 -31.77
C ALA A 97 -13.29 -4.56 -30.30
N VAL A 98 -12.68 -3.43 -29.91
CA VAL A 98 -12.40 -3.12 -28.50
C VAL A 98 -13.69 -2.81 -27.74
N VAL A 99 -14.62 -2.06 -28.33
CA VAL A 99 -15.92 -1.77 -27.70
C VAL A 99 -16.71 -3.06 -27.48
N ASP A 100 -16.83 -3.90 -28.53
CA ASP A 100 -17.54 -5.19 -28.45
C ASP A 100 -16.96 -6.08 -27.34
N LEU A 101 -15.62 -6.16 -27.23
CA LEU A 101 -14.96 -6.94 -26.18
C LEU A 101 -15.24 -6.40 -24.77
N LEU A 102 -15.25 -5.07 -24.60
CA LEU A 102 -15.49 -4.46 -23.29
C LEU A 102 -16.97 -4.59 -22.86
N GLU A 103 -17.91 -4.63 -23.80
CA GLU A 103 -19.31 -5.01 -23.55
C GLU A 103 -19.42 -6.47 -23.14
N GLU A 104 -18.78 -7.41 -23.86
CA GLU A 104 -18.78 -8.83 -23.52
C GLU A 104 -18.21 -9.10 -22.11
N LEU A 105 -17.13 -8.38 -21.77
CA LEU A 105 -16.51 -8.47 -20.44
C LEU A 105 -17.33 -7.78 -19.33
N GLY A 106 -18.45 -7.14 -19.67
CA GLY A 106 -19.34 -6.45 -18.72
C GLY A 106 -18.70 -5.24 -18.06
N VAL A 107 -17.67 -4.66 -18.68
CA VAL A 107 -17.00 -3.43 -18.22
C VAL A 107 -17.90 -2.21 -18.47
N PHE A 108 -18.71 -2.27 -19.53
CA PHE A 108 -19.79 -1.33 -19.81
C PHE A 108 -21.16 -2.02 -19.68
N LYS A 109 -22.18 -1.22 -19.37
CA LYS A 109 -23.59 -1.56 -19.52
C LYS A 109 -24.19 -0.71 -20.62
#